data_AF-A0A1B6H4A1-F1
#
_entry.id   AF-A0A1B6H4A1-F1
#
_cell.length_a   1.000
_cell.length_b   1.000
_cell.length_c   1.000
_cell.angle_alpha   90.00
_cell.angle_beta   90.00
_cell.angle_gamma   90.00
#
_symmetry.space_group_name_H-M   'P 1'
#
loop_
_entity.id
_entity.type
_entity.pdbx_description
1 polymer ?
#
loop_
_entity_poly.entity_id
_entity_poly.type
_entity_poly.pdbx_seq_one_letter_code
_entity_poly.pdbx_strand_id
1 'polypeptide(L)'
;AYFEICTELKNSNWTVVKDKQLRNGPYAYKGLEWVSYDDEEIIEHKIKYMKDNNMGGAMVWALDLDDFRNVCKKGPNPLLTTIYDSIRGEKSPPSQVSTLPLTPSTEQNYVTTTTKPAYVPATSSDEFKVVCYFTNWAWYRQGQGKFMPEHIDTDLCTHVVYGFTTLNPTTYEIRVHDSWADIDNRFYERVVAAKKRSNAIKVLIAIGGWNDSEGSKYSQLVKSAKNRAKFIASVLVFLKRYDFDGLDLDWEYPGCWQVDCTKSGSEGDREAFSLLISELKQAFGDKYLLTAAVSPAKKVIDKGYNVTHMSLNL
;
A
#
# COMPACT_ATOMS: atom_id res chain seq x y z
N ALA A 1 8.06 -15.39 -0.01
CA ALA A 1 8.56 -14.03 0.32
C ALA A 1 10.02 -13.88 -0.13
N TYR A 2 10.54 -12.66 -0.29
CA TYR A 2 11.95 -12.47 -0.72
C TYR A 2 12.93 -13.11 0.27
N PHE A 3 12.72 -12.94 1.59
CA PHE A 3 13.60 -13.52 2.61
C PHE A 3 13.70 -15.07 2.54
N GLU A 4 12.63 -15.75 2.11
CA GLU A 4 12.64 -17.21 1.90
C GLU A 4 13.40 -17.56 0.62
N ILE A 5 13.11 -16.84 -0.47
CA ILE A 5 13.74 -17.06 -1.78
C ILE A 5 15.26 -16.85 -1.66
N CYS A 6 15.71 -15.72 -1.11
CA CYS A 6 17.14 -15.45 -1.00
C CYS A 6 17.86 -16.40 -0.03
N THR A 7 17.15 -16.99 0.95
CA THR A 7 17.69 -18.04 1.82
C THR A 7 17.84 -19.36 1.05
N GLU A 8 16.81 -19.77 0.30
CA GLU A 8 16.85 -20.99 -0.50
C GLU A 8 17.90 -20.94 -1.60
N LEU A 9 18.04 -19.80 -2.28
CA LEU A 9 19.05 -19.63 -3.33
C LEU A 9 20.50 -19.73 -2.80
N LYS A 10 20.73 -19.51 -1.50
CA LYS A 10 22.05 -19.67 -0.87
C LYS A 10 22.33 -21.09 -0.39
N ASN A 11 21.28 -21.80 0.06
CA ASN A 11 21.43 -23.08 0.76
C ASN A 11 21.16 -24.29 -0.13
N SER A 12 20.54 -24.09 -1.29
CA SER A 12 20.12 -25.14 -2.22
C SER A 12 20.72 -24.93 -3.61
N ASN A 13 20.82 -26.01 -4.39
CA ASN A 13 21.32 -25.97 -5.77
C ASN A 13 20.24 -25.49 -6.76
N TRP A 14 19.87 -24.21 -6.69
CA TRP A 14 18.97 -23.56 -7.65
C TRP A 14 19.75 -22.91 -8.79
N THR A 15 19.23 -23.01 -10.01
CA THR A 15 19.75 -22.25 -11.15
C THR A 15 19.02 -20.92 -11.24
N VAL A 16 19.74 -19.81 -11.09
CA VAL A 16 19.19 -18.45 -11.27
C VAL A 16 19.39 -18.00 -12.71
N VAL A 17 18.32 -17.50 -13.33
CA VAL A 17 18.33 -16.93 -14.66
C VAL A 17 17.91 -15.47 -14.58
N LYS A 18 18.75 -14.60 -15.15
CA LYS A 18 18.47 -13.17 -15.30
C LYS A 18 18.28 -12.83 -16.77
N ASP A 19 17.25 -12.03 -17.07
CA ASP A 19 17.08 -11.46 -18.40
C ASP A 19 18.10 -10.34 -18.60
N LYS A 20 19.04 -10.50 -19.54
CA LYS A 20 20.09 -9.51 -19.82
C LYS A 20 19.53 -8.15 -20.27
N GLN A 21 18.29 -8.12 -20.74
CA GLN A 21 17.60 -6.90 -21.15
C GLN A 21 16.73 -6.30 -20.04
N LEU A 22 16.68 -6.92 -18.85
CA LEU A 22 15.89 -6.47 -17.69
C LEU A 22 14.41 -6.24 -18.00
N ARG A 23 13.82 -6.98 -18.95
CA ARG A 23 12.38 -6.89 -19.26
C ARG A 23 11.53 -7.57 -18.18
N ASN A 24 12.12 -8.52 -17.45
CA ASN A 24 11.51 -9.25 -16.36
C ASN A 24 12.50 -9.36 -15.19
N GLY A 25 11.97 -9.49 -13.97
CA GLY A 25 12.77 -9.86 -12.81
C GLY A 25 13.43 -11.24 -12.97
N PRO A 26 14.44 -11.56 -12.13
CA PRO A 26 15.05 -12.86 -12.13
C PRO A 26 14.03 -13.97 -11.86
N TYR A 27 14.31 -15.15 -12.40
CA TYR A 27 13.67 -16.37 -11.94
C TYR A 27 14.71 -17.41 -11.57
N ALA A 28 14.34 -18.34 -10.71
CA ALA A 28 15.16 -19.48 -10.34
C ALA A 28 14.37 -20.77 -10.52
N TYR A 29 15.07 -21.86 -10.86
CA TYR A 29 14.45 -23.17 -10.98
C TYR A 29 15.33 -24.30 -10.42
N LYS A 30 14.66 -25.37 -9.96
CA LYS A 30 15.26 -26.60 -9.46
C LYS A 30 14.31 -27.76 -9.74
N GLY A 31 14.70 -28.68 -10.62
CA GLY A 31 13.81 -29.76 -11.05
C GLY A 31 12.54 -29.21 -11.72
N LEU A 32 11.38 -29.50 -11.14
CA LEU A 32 10.07 -29.03 -11.62
C LEU A 32 9.60 -27.74 -10.92
N GLU A 33 10.35 -27.25 -9.93
CA GLU A 33 10.02 -26.05 -9.18
C GLU A 33 10.64 -24.83 -9.84
N TRP A 34 9.90 -23.73 -9.90
CA TRP A 34 10.41 -22.44 -10.34
C TRP A 34 9.78 -21.30 -9.53
N VAL A 35 10.51 -20.19 -9.41
CA VAL A 35 10.07 -18.97 -8.73
C VAL A 35 10.59 -17.76 -9.47
N SER A 36 9.74 -16.76 -9.70
CA SER A 36 10.15 -15.41 -10.15
C SER A 36 10.04 -14.43 -8.98
N TYR A 37 10.95 -13.48 -8.91
CA TYR A 37 11.06 -12.54 -7.81
C TYR A 37 11.70 -11.23 -8.26
N ASP A 38 11.61 -10.21 -7.42
CA ASP A 38 12.40 -8.99 -7.57
C ASP A 38 13.68 -9.09 -6.73
N ASP A 39 14.80 -8.73 -7.34
CA ASP A 39 16.07 -8.44 -6.66
C ASP A 39 16.43 -6.96 -6.80
N GLU A 40 17.54 -6.56 -6.21
CA GLU A 40 17.99 -5.17 -6.20
C GLU A 40 18.23 -4.63 -7.62
N GLU A 41 18.80 -5.45 -8.52
CA GLU A 41 19.10 -5.05 -9.91
C GLU A 41 17.83 -4.71 -10.70
N ILE A 42 16.80 -5.57 -10.65
CA ILE A 42 15.55 -5.24 -11.35
C ILE A 42 14.81 -4.08 -10.68
N ILE A 43 14.93 -3.91 -9.36
CA ILE A 43 14.36 -2.74 -8.67
C ILE A 43 15.01 -1.46 -9.14
N GLU A 44 16.35 -1.37 -9.19
CA GLU A 44 17.07 -0.21 -9.74
C GLU A 44 16.56 0.13 -11.15
N HIS A 45 16.37 -0.89 -11.98
CA HIS A 45 15.82 -0.72 -13.33
C HIS A 45 14.37 -0.19 -13.32
N LYS A 46 13.50 -0.72 -12.44
CA LYS A 46 12.12 -0.24 -12.28
C LYS A 46 12.07 1.21 -11.79
N ILE A 47 12.95 1.61 -10.86
CA ILE A 47 13.03 2.99 -10.40
C ILE A 47 13.56 3.91 -11.49
N LYS A 48 14.52 3.46 -12.30
CA LYS A 48 14.95 4.20 -13.48
C LYS A 48 13.78 4.39 -14.46
N TYR A 49 13.05 3.33 -14.77
CA TYR A 49 11.87 3.40 -15.65
C TYR A 49 10.82 4.38 -15.09
N MET A 50 10.53 4.33 -13.78
CA MET A 50 9.64 5.28 -13.11
C MET A 50 10.08 6.72 -13.37
N LYS A 51 11.36 7.05 -13.14
CA LYS A 51 11.91 8.40 -13.35
C LYS A 51 11.83 8.82 -14.81
N ASP A 52 12.25 7.98 -15.74
CA ASP A 52 12.25 8.27 -17.19
C ASP A 52 10.82 8.51 -17.73
N ASN A 53 9.80 7.95 -17.07
CA ASN A 53 8.39 8.08 -17.47
C ASN A 53 7.60 9.07 -16.59
N ASN A 54 8.28 9.90 -15.80
CA ASN A 54 7.64 10.90 -14.92
C ASN A 54 6.57 10.28 -13.99
N MET A 55 6.83 9.12 -13.41
CA MET A 55 5.92 8.55 -12.41
C MET A 55 6.20 9.14 -11.02
N GLY A 56 5.16 9.28 -10.19
CA GLY A 56 5.26 10.00 -8.90
C GLY A 56 5.93 9.23 -7.76
N GLY A 57 6.34 7.97 -7.97
CA GLY A 57 6.90 7.14 -6.90
C GLY A 57 6.79 5.64 -7.13
N ALA A 58 7.10 4.88 -6.08
CA ALA A 58 6.99 3.43 -6.02
C ALA A 58 6.01 3.02 -4.90
N MET A 59 5.30 1.92 -5.12
CA MET A 59 4.50 1.23 -4.12
C MET A 59 5.05 -0.18 -3.93
N VAL A 60 5.11 -0.66 -2.69
CA VAL A 60 5.54 -2.02 -2.37
C VAL A 60 4.44 -2.80 -1.65
N TRP A 61 4.17 -3.99 -2.18
CA TRP A 61 3.41 -5.04 -1.54
C TRP A 61 4.35 -6.22 -1.22
N ALA A 62 4.72 -6.47 0.03
CA ALA A 62 4.46 -5.68 1.24
C ALA A 62 5.70 -5.73 2.16
N LEU A 63 5.76 -4.87 3.17
CA LEU A 63 6.93 -4.72 4.06
C LEU A 63 7.40 -6.05 4.67
N ASP A 64 6.45 -6.91 5.04
CA ASP A 64 6.70 -8.21 5.66
C ASP A 64 7.26 -9.28 4.71
N LEU A 65 7.37 -8.98 3.42
CA LEU A 65 7.88 -9.90 2.39
C LEU A 65 9.33 -9.62 2.00
N ASP A 66 9.91 -8.49 2.43
CA ASP A 66 11.34 -8.18 2.28
C ASP A 66 12.17 -8.91 3.35
N ASP A 67 13.50 -8.82 3.27
CA ASP A 67 14.41 -9.33 4.30
C ASP A 67 14.62 -8.35 5.46
N PHE A 68 13.53 -8.06 6.18
CA PHE A 68 13.52 -7.12 7.32
C PHE A 68 14.37 -7.58 8.53
N ARG A 69 14.80 -8.85 8.55
CA ARG A 69 15.67 -9.41 9.60
C ARG A 69 17.11 -9.64 9.15
N ASN A 70 17.45 -9.26 7.92
CA ASN A 70 18.79 -9.42 7.35
C ASN A 70 19.28 -10.88 7.36
N VAL A 71 18.39 -11.86 7.15
CA VAL A 71 18.76 -13.29 7.09
C VAL A 71 19.64 -13.59 5.88
N CYS A 72 19.47 -12.83 4.81
CA CYS A 72 20.24 -12.90 3.59
C CYS A 72 21.49 -12.01 3.61
N LYS A 73 21.85 -11.42 4.75
CA LYS A 73 23.14 -10.71 4.95
C LYS A 73 23.40 -9.60 3.92
N LYS A 74 22.36 -8.90 3.49
CA LYS A 74 22.43 -7.76 2.55
C LYS A 74 22.05 -6.42 3.19
N GLY A 75 21.87 -6.41 4.52
CA GLY A 75 21.20 -5.34 5.25
C GLY A 75 19.72 -5.67 5.49
N PRO A 76 19.08 -5.08 6.49
CA PRO A 76 17.64 -5.18 6.66
C PRO A 76 16.91 -4.45 5.51
N ASN A 77 15.81 -5.02 5.05
CA ASN A 77 14.97 -4.44 3.98
C ASN A 77 15.77 -4.10 2.69
N PRO A 78 16.54 -5.03 2.11
CA PRO A 78 17.42 -4.72 0.97
C PRO A 78 16.65 -4.23 -0.26
N LEU A 79 15.44 -4.77 -0.53
CA LEU A 79 14.65 -4.33 -1.67
C LEU A 79 14.11 -2.92 -1.46
N LEU A 80 13.55 -2.64 -0.29
CA LEU A 80 13.04 -1.31 0.05
C LEU A 80 14.16 -0.26 0.14
N THR A 81 15.32 -0.64 0.68
CA THR A 81 16.52 0.21 0.70
C THR A 81 16.97 0.56 -0.72
N THR A 82 16.96 -0.42 -1.63
CA THR A 82 17.29 -0.17 -3.04
C THR A 82 16.33 0.82 -3.70
N ILE A 83 15.03 0.75 -3.39
CA ILE A 83 14.04 1.73 -3.84
C ILE A 83 14.40 3.14 -3.33
N TYR A 84 14.64 3.26 -2.03
CA TYR A 84 14.98 4.54 -1.40
C TYR A 84 16.25 5.15 -2.01
N ASP A 85 17.34 4.39 -2.04
CA ASP A 85 18.64 4.83 -2.56
C ASP A 85 18.54 5.23 -4.03
N SER A 86 17.84 4.43 -4.84
CA SER A 86 17.64 4.69 -6.27
C SER A 86 16.82 5.95 -6.51
N ILE A 87 15.84 6.26 -5.66
CA ILE A 87 15.05 7.50 -5.74
C ILE A 87 15.89 8.70 -5.34
N ARG A 88 16.62 8.61 -4.23
CA ARG A 88 17.37 9.72 -3.63
C ARG A 88 18.69 10.04 -4.33
N GLY A 89 19.31 9.04 -4.97
CA GLY A 89 20.67 9.17 -5.48
C GLY A 89 21.73 9.18 -4.37
N GLU A 90 21.35 8.85 -3.14
CA GLU A 90 22.18 8.81 -1.94
C GLU A 90 21.91 7.51 -1.18
N LYS A 91 22.92 7.03 -0.45
CA LYS A 91 22.74 5.83 0.39
C LYS A 91 21.89 6.18 1.60
N SER A 92 20.94 5.33 1.92
CA SER A 92 20.14 5.43 3.15
C SER A 92 21.04 5.48 4.39
N PRO A 93 20.63 6.20 5.44
CA PRO A 93 21.28 6.09 6.75
C PRO A 93 21.28 4.63 7.21
N PRO A 94 22.30 4.15 7.94
CA PRO A 94 22.27 2.81 8.49
C PRO A 94 21.02 2.63 9.36
N SER A 95 20.13 1.71 8.99
CA SER A 95 18.86 1.46 9.69
C SER A 95 19.08 1.34 11.21
N GLN A 96 18.58 2.32 11.96
CA GLN A 96 18.47 2.20 13.41
C GLN A 96 17.12 1.58 13.72
N VAL A 97 17.06 0.25 13.81
CA VAL A 97 15.87 -0.43 14.36
C VAL A 97 15.74 0.01 15.82
N SER A 98 14.92 1.04 16.06
CA SER A 98 14.79 1.68 17.37
C SER A 98 14.09 0.75 18.34
N THR A 99 14.79 0.37 19.42
CA THR A 99 14.28 -0.42 20.55
C THR A 99 13.70 0.45 21.67
N LEU A 100 13.42 1.74 21.42
CA LEU A 100 13.03 2.66 22.48
C LEU A 100 11.54 2.60 22.84
N PRO A 101 11.18 2.59 24.15
CA PRO A 101 9.80 2.70 24.62
C PRO A 101 9.24 4.10 24.36
N LEU A 102 8.01 4.18 23.85
CA LEU A 102 7.30 5.42 23.54
C LEU A 102 6.76 6.09 24.82
N THR A 103 7.16 7.33 25.07
CA THR A 103 6.44 8.27 25.97
C THR A 103 5.72 9.35 25.13
N PRO A 104 4.53 9.82 25.53
CA PRO A 104 3.79 10.79 24.74
C PRO A 104 4.16 12.23 25.15
N SER A 105 4.44 13.09 24.16
CA SER A 105 4.37 14.54 24.34
C SER A 105 3.79 15.24 23.10
N THR A 106 3.54 16.54 23.27
CA THR A 106 2.37 17.33 22.87
C THR A 106 2.42 17.93 21.44
N GLU A 107 1.23 18.20 20.90
CA GLU A 107 0.96 18.77 19.57
C GLU A 107 1.53 20.19 19.36
N GLN A 108 1.98 20.46 18.13
CA GLN A 108 2.10 21.83 17.60
C GLN A 108 1.39 21.96 16.25
N ASN A 109 0.68 23.07 16.11
CA ASN A 109 -0.14 23.45 14.95
C ASN A 109 0.72 24.09 13.85
N TYR A 110 0.57 23.64 12.61
CA TYR A 110 1.03 24.36 11.43
C TYR A 110 -0.16 24.68 10.51
N VAL A 111 -0.25 25.96 10.13
CA VAL A 111 -1.18 26.49 9.13
C VAL A 111 -0.44 26.56 7.81
N THR A 112 -1.01 25.98 6.75
CA THR A 112 -0.46 26.10 5.39
C THR A 112 -1.56 26.54 4.43
N THR A 113 -1.27 27.58 3.65
CA THR A 113 -2.19 28.22 2.71
C THR A 113 -2.09 27.56 1.33
N THR A 114 -3.26 27.38 0.70
CA THR A 114 -3.46 26.57 -0.50
C THR A 114 -3.25 27.36 -1.79
N THR A 115 -2.44 26.83 -2.71
CA THR A 115 -2.66 26.97 -4.15
C THR A 115 -2.48 25.61 -4.83
N LYS A 116 -3.48 25.21 -5.62
CA LYS A 116 -3.58 23.97 -6.39
C LYS A 116 -2.43 23.85 -7.41
N PRO A 117 -1.60 22.80 -7.39
CA PRO A 117 -0.72 22.52 -8.51
C PRO A 117 -1.47 21.71 -9.59
N ALA A 118 -1.28 22.09 -10.85
CA ALA A 118 -1.34 21.14 -11.95
C ALA A 118 -0.27 20.04 -11.72
N TYR A 119 -0.38 18.87 -12.36
CA TYR A 119 0.69 17.87 -12.30
C TYR A 119 1.99 18.50 -12.83
N VAL A 120 2.94 18.74 -11.92
CA VAL A 120 4.31 19.15 -12.22
C VAL A 120 5.16 17.90 -12.03
N PRO A 121 5.98 17.49 -13.02
CA PRO A 121 6.94 16.41 -12.84
C PRO A 121 7.77 16.66 -11.59
N ALA A 122 8.02 15.62 -10.79
CA ALA A 122 8.91 15.74 -9.64
C ALA A 122 10.28 16.27 -10.10
N THR A 123 10.66 17.43 -9.60
CA THR A 123 11.91 18.13 -9.92
C THR A 123 12.99 17.89 -8.87
N SER A 124 12.61 17.39 -7.68
CA SER A 124 13.52 16.99 -6.61
C SER A 124 13.24 15.58 -6.12
N SER A 125 14.27 14.91 -5.57
CA SER A 125 14.11 13.58 -5.00
C SER A 125 13.09 13.55 -3.84
N ASP A 126 12.89 14.67 -3.14
CA ASP A 126 11.93 14.87 -2.03
C ASP A 126 10.46 14.78 -2.42
N GLU A 127 10.16 14.86 -3.71
CA GLU A 127 8.79 14.83 -4.20
C GLU A 127 8.27 13.39 -4.43
N PHE A 128 9.16 12.44 -4.73
CA PHE A 128 8.78 11.05 -4.98
C PHE A 128 8.19 10.37 -3.74
N LYS A 129 7.16 9.56 -3.95
CA LYS A 129 6.53 8.77 -2.88
C LYS A 129 7.04 7.34 -2.87
N VAL A 130 7.40 6.85 -1.69
CA VAL A 130 7.55 5.41 -1.42
C VAL A 130 6.38 5.00 -0.53
N VAL A 131 5.46 4.22 -1.08
CA VAL A 131 4.22 3.78 -0.44
C VAL A 131 4.35 2.32 -0.02
N CYS A 132 4.27 2.07 1.28
CA CYS A 132 4.60 0.78 1.87
C CYS A 132 3.36 0.12 2.49
N TYR A 133 2.91 -1.02 1.96
CA TYR A 133 1.84 -1.77 2.61
C TYR A 133 2.35 -2.52 3.84
N PHE A 134 1.62 -2.36 4.94
CA PHE A 134 1.77 -3.14 6.16
C PHE A 134 0.61 -4.12 6.26
N THR A 135 0.92 -5.41 6.46
CA THR A 135 -0.10 -6.45 6.59
C THR A 135 -0.18 -6.99 8.01
N ASN A 136 -1.36 -6.92 8.63
CA ASN A 136 -1.51 -7.31 10.04
C ASN A 136 -1.37 -8.83 10.25
N TRP A 137 -1.71 -9.65 9.26
CA TRP A 137 -1.63 -11.12 9.35
C TRP A 137 -0.19 -11.65 9.43
N ALA A 138 0.82 -10.86 9.03
CA ALA A 138 2.22 -11.24 9.19
C ALA A 138 2.63 -11.42 10.66
N TRP A 139 1.83 -10.93 11.61
CA TRP A 139 1.95 -11.21 13.05
C TRP A 139 1.83 -12.70 13.40
N TYR A 140 0.99 -13.44 12.67
CA TYR A 140 0.67 -14.85 12.97
C TYR A 140 1.69 -15.83 12.38
N ARG A 141 2.58 -15.36 11.50
CA ARG A 141 3.68 -16.18 10.97
C ARG A 141 4.62 -16.57 12.10
N GLN A 142 5.21 -17.75 11.98
CA GLN A 142 6.17 -18.27 12.94
C GLN A 142 7.60 -17.88 12.54
N GLY A 143 8.50 -17.83 13.52
CA GLY A 143 9.93 -17.61 13.29
C GLY A 143 10.25 -16.31 12.55
N GLN A 144 11.11 -16.41 11.53
CA GLN A 144 11.65 -15.26 10.81
C GLN A 144 10.59 -14.49 10.01
N GLY A 145 9.48 -15.13 9.64
CA GLY A 145 8.38 -14.49 8.93
C GLY A 145 7.50 -13.60 9.80
N LYS A 146 7.65 -13.61 11.13
CA LYS A 146 6.85 -12.80 12.04
C LYS A 146 7.19 -11.31 11.92
N PHE A 147 6.24 -10.53 11.41
CA PHE A 147 6.35 -9.08 11.25
C PHE A 147 5.39 -8.36 12.22
N MET A 148 5.80 -7.18 12.73
CA MET A 148 5.11 -6.44 13.78
C MET A 148 5.24 -4.93 13.47
N PRO A 149 4.37 -4.06 13.99
CA PRO A 149 4.46 -2.61 13.77
C PRO A 149 5.83 -1.99 14.08
N GLU A 150 6.60 -2.56 15.00
CA GLU A 150 7.94 -2.08 15.38
C GLU A 150 9.02 -2.41 14.35
N HIS A 151 8.77 -3.33 13.42
CA HIS A 151 9.70 -3.62 12.34
C HIS A 151 9.55 -2.65 11.15
N ILE A 152 8.57 -1.74 11.17
CA ILE A 152 8.42 -0.72 10.13
C ILE A 152 9.60 0.25 10.23
N ASP A 153 10.45 0.24 9.20
CA ASP A 153 11.50 1.24 9.02
C ASP A 153 10.91 2.49 8.35
N THR A 154 10.62 3.50 9.16
CA THR A 154 9.94 4.73 8.70
C THR A 154 10.83 5.63 7.87
N ASP A 155 12.15 5.43 7.89
CA ASP A 155 13.07 6.26 7.11
C ASP A 155 13.04 5.89 5.62
N LEU A 156 12.63 4.66 5.30
CA LEU A 156 12.56 4.14 3.95
C LEU A 156 11.21 4.39 3.24
N CYS A 157 10.18 4.79 3.99
CA CYS A 157 8.82 5.00 3.48
C CYS A 157 8.43 6.47 3.59
N THR A 158 7.63 6.95 2.64
CA THR A 158 6.94 8.25 2.77
C THR A 158 5.51 8.08 3.27
N HIS A 159 4.90 6.95 2.90
CA HIS A 159 3.54 6.57 3.25
C HIS A 159 3.53 5.11 3.70
N VAL A 160 2.80 4.81 4.77
CA VAL A 160 2.47 3.44 5.17
C VAL A 160 0.98 3.25 4.99
N VAL A 161 0.58 2.17 4.33
CA VAL A 161 -0.82 1.80 4.13
C VAL A 161 -1.10 0.54 4.94
N TYR A 162 -1.93 0.66 5.96
CA TYR A 162 -2.34 -0.47 6.79
C TYR A 162 -3.40 -1.30 6.05
N GLY A 163 -3.06 -2.54 5.69
CA GLY A 163 -3.99 -3.52 5.15
C GLY A 163 -4.49 -4.48 6.25
N PHE A 164 -5.79 -4.66 6.49
CA PHE A 164 -6.94 -3.95 5.89
C PHE A 164 -8.07 -3.79 6.92
N THR A 165 -8.98 -2.86 6.63
CA THR A 165 -10.37 -2.90 7.09
C THR A 165 -11.26 -3.60 6.07
N THR A 166 -12.47 -3.96 6.48
CA THR A 166 -13.45 -4.62 5.60
C THR A 166 -14.76 -3.84 5.52
N LEU A 167 -15.58 -4.16 4.52
CA LEU A 167 -16.91 -3.59 4.35
C LEU A 167 -17.98 -4.50 4.96
N ASN A 168 -18.85 -3.94 5.81
CA ASN A 168 -20.03 -4.66 6.28
C ASN A 168 -21.03 -4.86 5.12
N PRO A 169 -21.42 -6.11 4.78
CA PRO A 169 -22.25 -6.39 3.61
C PRO A 169 -23.72 -5.95 3.75
N THR A 170 -24.16 -5.56 4.96
CA THR A 170 -25.55 -5.15 5.23
C THR A 170 -25.66 -3.66 5.52
N THR A 171 -24.76 -3.12 6.34
CA THR A 171 -24.81 -1.70 6.72
C THR A 171 -24.02 -0.81 5.76
N TYR A 172 -23.07 -1.38 5.02
CA TYR A 172 -22.10 -0.70 4.16
C TYR A 172 -21.16 0.24 4.91
N GLU A 173 -20.93 -0.03 6.19
CA GLU A 173 -19.98 0.72 7.01
C GLU A 173 -18.63 0.02 7.03
N ILE A 174 -17.56 0.81 7.19
CA ILE A 174 -16.21 0.30 7.46
C ILE A 174 -16.20 -0.47 8.78
N ARG A 175 -15.52 -1.61 8.82
CA ARG A 175 -15.35 -2.41 10.04
C ARG A 175 -13.91 -2.91 10.18
N VAL A 176 -13.53 -3.14 11.43
CA VAL A 176 -12.29 -3.84 11.80
C VAL A 176 -12.28 -5.22 11.14
N HIS A 177 -11.13 -5.62 10.59
CA HIS A 177 -10.98 -6.94 9.99
C HIS A 177 -10.62 -7.99 11.05
N ASP A 178 -9.59 -7.71 11.86
CA ASP A 178 -9.06 -8.63 12.86
C ASP A 178 -8.98 -7.92 14.21
N SER A 179 -10.04 -8.01 15.02
CA SER A 179 -10.08 -7.34 16.33
C SER A 179 -8.97 -7.76 17.28
N TRP A 180 -8.44 -9.00 17.15
CA TRP A 180 -7.38 -9.46 18.03
C TRP A 180 -6.07 -8.71 17.76
N ALA A 181 -5.65 -8.61 16.49
CA ALA A 181 -4.47 -7.84 16.12
C ALA A 181 -4.73 -6.32 16.26
N ASP A 182 -5.82 -5.86 15.66
CA ASP A 182 -6.10 -4.45 15.43
C ASP A 182 -6.46 -3.71 16.73
N ILE A 183 -7.27 -4.33 17.59
CA ILE A 183 -7.82 -3.71 18.81
C ILE A 183 -7.12 -4.23 20.06
N ASP A 184 -7.18 -5.54 20.32
CA ASP A 184 -6.69 -6.12 21.57
C ASP A 184 -5.16 -5.99 21.68
N ASN A 185 -4.45 -6.06 20.54
CA ASN A 185 -3.01 -5.85 20.44
C ASN A 185 -2.62 -4.48 19.86
N ARG A 186 -3.60 -3.58 19.69
CA ARG A 186 -3.44 -2.14 19.39
C ARG A 186 -2.61 -1.87 18.13
N PHE A 187 -2.76 -2.68 17.09
CA PHE A 187 -1.95 -2.51 15.89
C PHE A 187 -2.23 -1.19 15.17
N TYR A 188 -3.47 -0.72 15.13
CA TYR A 188 -3.78 0.57 14.52
C TYR A 188 -3.00 1.70 15.19
N GLU A 189 -3.06 1.80 16.52
CA GLU A 189 -2.34 2.83 17.26
C GLU A 189 -0.82 2.69 17.14
N ARG A 190 -0.31 1.46 17.11
CA ARG A 190 1.14 1.20 17.01
C ARG A 190 1.71 1.56 15.64
N VAL A 191 0.98 1.30 14.55
CA VAL A 191 1.39 1.71 13.20
C VAL A 191 1.23 3.22 13.02
N VAL A 192 0.12 3.81 13.50
CA VAL A 192 -0.08 5.27 13.45
C VAL A 192 0.96 6.02 14.30
N ALA A 193 1.43 5.44 15.41
CA ALA A 193 2.52 6.01 16.20
C ALA A 193 3.86 6.08 15.44
N ALA A 194 4.03 5.34 14.34
CA ALA A 194 5.22 5.39 13.50
C ALA A 194 5.43 6.80 12.89
N LYS A 195 4.36 7.58 12.70
CA LYS A 195 4.40 9.00 12.29
C LYS A 195 5.35 9.87 13.14
N LYS A 196 5.60 9.45 14.39
CA LYS A 196 6.38 10.20 15.38
C LYS A 196 7.88 9.86 15.41
N ARG A 197 8.32 8.81 14.69
CA ARG A 197 9.67 8.22 14.87
C ARG A 197 10.76 8.99 14.10
N SER A 198 10.51 9.41 12.88
CA SER A 198 11.31 10.35 12.07
C SER A 198 10.60 10.50 10.70
N ASN A 199 10.87 11.58 9.96
CA ASN A 199 10.37 11.83 8.58
C ASN A 199 8.87 12.07 8.36
N ALA A 200 8.07 12.38 9.41
CA ALA A 200 6.66 12.82 9.30
C ALA A 200 5.86 12.08 8.20
N ILE A 201 5.99 10.75 8.17
CA ILE A 201 5.32 9.90 7.18
C ILE A 201 3.80 10.03 7.31
N LYS A 202 3.09 9.69 6.24
CA LYS A 202 1.62 9.56 6.26
C LYS A 202 1.23 8.12 6.49
N VAL A 203 0.25 7.88 7.36
CA VAL A 203 -0.27 6.53 7.64
C VAL A 203 -1.75 6.47 7.24
N LEU A 204 -2.04 5.68 6.22
CA LEU A 204 -3.40 5.46 5.72
C LEU A 204 -3.91 4.09 6.16
N ILE A 205 -5.24 3.93 6.18
CA ILE A 205 -5.90 2.64 6.33
C ILE A 205 -6.50 2.23 4.98
N ALA A 206 -6.22 1.01 4.53
CA ALA A 206 -6.84 0.46 3.34
C ALA A 206 -8.14 -0.28 3.68
N ILE A 207 -9.12 -0.20 2.79
CA ILE A 207 -10.35 -1.00 2.84
C ILE A 207 -10.47 -1.84 1.57
N GLY A 208 -10.78 -3.13 1.74
CA GLY A 208 -10.94 -4.07 0.64
C GLY A 208 -9.85 -5.14 0.63
N GLY A 209 -9.06 -5.14 -0.43
CA GLY A 209 -8.17 -6.22 -0.82
C GLY A 209 -8.94 -7.40 -1.42
N TRP A 210 -8.18 -8.39 -1.92
CA TRP A 210 -8.69 -9.50 -2.72
C TRP A 210 -9.88 -10.24 -2.09
N ASN A 211 -9.77 -10.63 -0.82
CA ASN A 211 -10.79 -11.44 -0.15
C ASN A 211 -12.03 -10.62 0.21
N ASP A 212 -11.84 -9.39 0.73
CA ASP A 212 -13.00 -8.59 1.09
C ASP A 212 -13.74 -8.10 -0.15
N SER A 213 -13.06 -7.91 -1.28
CA SER A 213 -13.69 -7.49 -2.54
C SER A 213 -14.60 -8.53 -3.17
N GLU A 214 -14.64 -9.75 -2.64
CA GLU A 214 -15.50 -10.81 -3.16
C GLU A 214 -17.00 -10.46 -3.05
N GLY A 215 -17.71 -10.75 -4.15
CA GLY A 215 -19.16 -10.58 -4.25
C GLY A 215 -19.60 -9.15 -4.55
N SER A 216 -20.90 -8.88 -4.38
CA SER A 216 -21.54 -7.67 -4.88
C SER A 216 -21.56 -6.51 -3.89
N LYS A 217 -21.02 -6.65 -2.67
CA LYS A 217 -21.21 -5.64 -1.61
C LYS A 217 -20.59 -4.27 -1.94
N TYR A 218 -19.44 -4.24 -2.61
CA TYR A 218 -18.82 -2.98 -3.06
C TYR A 218 -19.61 -2.36 -4.21
N SER A 219 -20.12 -3.17 -5.15
CA SER A 219 -21.03 -2.72 -6.20
C SER A 219 -22.32 -2.11 -5.61
N GLN A 220 -22.94 -2.78 -4.63
CA GLN A 220 -24.12 -2.29 -3.92
C GLN A 220 -23.85 -1.03 -3.09
N LEU A 221 -22.65 -0.90 -2.51
CA LEU A 221 -22.19 0.34 -1.88
C LEU A 221 -22.18 1.48 -2.88
N VAL A 222 -21.43 1.34 -3.98
CA VAL A 222 -21.20 2.47 -4.91
C VAL A 222 -22.45 2.87 -5.67
N LYS A 223 -23.37 1.94 -5.96
CA LYS A 223 -24.60 2.21 -6.74
C LYS A 223 -25.68 2.97 -5.98
N SER A 224 -25.58 3.11 -4.66
CA SER A 224 -26.60 3.74 -3.83
C SER A 224 -26.04 4.97 -3.13
N ALA A 225 -26.56 6.16 -3.43
CA ALA A 225 -26.18 7.39 -2.74
C ALA A 225 -26.36 7.30 -1.21
N LYS A 226 -27.39 6.59 -0.76
CA LYS A 226 -27.63 6.33 0.67
C LYS A 226 -26.52 5.46 1.28
N ASN A 227 -26.05 4.45 0.56
CA ASN A 227 -24.99 3.57 1.05
C ASN A 227 -23.65 4.29 1.06
N ARG A 228 -23.33 5.05 -0.01
CA ARG A 228 -22.13 5.89 -0.06
C ARG A 228 -22.08 6.90 1.10
N ALA A 229 -23.19 7.61 1.37
CA ALA A 229 -23.25 8.55 2.48
C ALA A 229 -22.99 7.88 3.85
N LYS A 230 -23.57 6.69 4.10
CA LYS A 230 -23.32 5.91 5.32
C LYS A 230 -21.86 5.48 5.42
N PHE A 231 -21.32 4.95 4.33
CA PHE A 231 -19.94 4.52 4.26
C PHE A 231 -18.97 5.67 4.58
N ILE A 232 -19.12 6.82 3.90
CA ILE A 232 -18.30 8.01 4.11
C ILE A 232 -18.37 8.48 5.57
N ALA A 233 -19.57 8.53 6.15
CA ALA A 233 -19.72 8.90 7.56
C ALA A 233 -18.98 7.93 8.50
N SER A 234 -19.08 6.61 8.25
CA SER A 234 -18.37 5.60 9.04
C SER A 234 -16.85 5.68 8.88
N VAL A 235 -16.35 5.98 7.68
CA VAL A 235 -14.92 6.20 7.40
C VAL A 235 -14.39 7.39 8.19
N LEU A 236 -15.08 8.55 8.16
CA LEU A 236 -14.64 9.73 8.90
C LEU A 236 -14.53 9.47 10.40
N VAL A 237 -15.46 8.69 10.97
CA VAL A 237 -15.41 8.26 12.37
C VAL A 237 -14.21 7.35 12.62
N PHE A 238 -13.94 6.41 11.72
CA PHE A 238 -12.82 5.46 11.83
C PHE A 238 -11.47 6.17 11.75
N LEU A 239 -11.27 7.03 10.74
CA LEU A 239 -10.04 7.82 10.56
C LEU A 239 -9.77 8.70 11.78
N LYS A 240 -10.80 9.39 12.28
CA LYS A 240 -10.68 10.21 13.49
C LYS A 240 -10.36 9.38 14.74
N ARG A 241 -10.98 8.21 14.89
CA ARG A 241 -10.82 7.36 16.08
C ARG A 241 -9.38 6.88 16.25
N TYR A 242 -8.75 6.44 15.17
CA TYR A 242 -7.42 5.84 15.19
C TYR A 242 -6.32 6.76 14.66
N ASP A 243 -6.65 8.02 14.35
CA ASP A 243 -5.71 9.05 13.90
C ASP A 243 -4.98 8.68 12.59
N PHE A 244 -5.68 8.05 11.64
CA PHE A 244 -5.17 7.82 10.28
C PHE A 244 -5.19 9.10 9.45
N ASP A 245 -4.19 9.28 8.60
CA ASP A 245 -4.05 10.45 7.71
C ASP A 245 -4.91 10.33 6.44
N GLY A 246 -5.53 9.18 6.18
CA GLY A 246 -6.33 8.97 4.98
C GLY A 246 -6.86 7.55 4.80
N LEU A 247 -7.62 7.37 3.72
CA LEU A 247 -8.19 6.10 3.29
C LEU A 247 -7.58 5.70 1.95
N ASP A 248 -7.21 4.43 1.84
CA ASP A 248 -6.86 3.78 0.57
C ASP A 248 -8.00 2.84 0.13
N LEU A 249 -8.51 3.03 -1.08
CA LEU A 249 -9.57 2.21 -1.67
C LEU A 249 -8.94 1.05 -2.45
N ASP A 250 -9.12 -0.17 -1.97
CA ASP A 250 -8.59 -1.38 -2.61
C ASP A 250 -9.73 -2.33 -3.00
N TRP A 251 -10.69 -1.82 -3.79
CA TRP A 251 -11.76 -2.66 -4.35
C TRP A 251 -11.25 -3.39 -5.59
N GLU A 252 -11.25 -4.73 -5.52
CA GLU A 252 -10.74 -5.63 -6.55
C GLU A 252 -11.85 -6.42 -7.29
N TYR A 253 -12.37 -5.97 -8.43
CA TYR A 253 -12.26 -4.65 -9.04
C TYR A 253 -13.65 -4.20 -9.55
N PRO A 254 -13.95 -2.88 -9.62
CA PRO A 254 -15.19 -2.40 -10.22
C PRO A 254 -15.41 -2.99 -11.62
N GLY A 255 -16.59 -3.53 -11.91
CA GLY A 255 -16.92 -4.11 -13.23
C GLY A 255 -16.21 -5.43 -13.57
N CYS A 256 -15.24 -5.87 -12.76
CA CYS A 256 -14.41 -7.06 -12.94
C CYS A 256 -14.07 -7.68 -11.58
N TRP A 257 -15.08 -8.16 -10.85
CA TRP A 257 -14.90 -8.65 -9.48
C TRP A 257 -13.90 -9.81 -9.46
N GLN A 258 -12.75 -9.59 -8.80
CA GLN A 258 -11.59 -10.49 -8.79
C GLN A 258 -11.20 -10.96 -10.20
N VAL A 259 -10.99 -9.99 -11.10
CA VAL A 259 -10.63 -10.12 -12.53
C VAL A 259 -11.67 -10.78 -13.44
N ASP A 260 -12.77 -11.30 -12.89
CA ASP A 260 -13.90 -11.81 -13.66
C ASP A 260 -14.84 -10.67 -14.08
N CYS A 261 -14.65 -10.24 -15.33
CA CYS A 261 -15.46 -9.21 -15.96
C CYS A 261 -16.76 -9.70 -16.60
N THR A 262 -17.20 -10.94 -16.30
CA THR A 262 -18.41 -11.54 -16.90
C THR A 262 -19.58 -11.62 -15.92
N LYS A 263 -19.34 -11.36 -14.63
CA LYS A 263 -20.36 -11.41 -13.59
C LYS A 263 -21.44 -10.35 -13.80
N SER A 264 -22.69 -10.81 -13.84
CA SER A 264 -23.86 -9.94 -13.87
C SER A 264 -24.01 -9.17 -12.56
N GLY A 265 -24.57 -7.97 -12.65
CA GLY A 265 -24.71 -7.06 -11.50
C GLY A 265 -23.52 -6.14 -11.29
N SER A 266 -22.47 -6.23 -12.10
CA SER A 266 -21.31 -5.33 -12.09
C SER A 266 -21.46 -4.14 -13.06
N GLU A 267 -22.55 -4.08 -13.82
CA GLU A 267 -22.81 -3.03 -14.80
C GLU A 267 -22.97 -1.67 -14.10
N GLY A 268 -22.31 -0.64 -14.61
CA GLY A 268 -22.33 0.70 -14.01
C GLY A 268 -21.43 0.88 -12.78
N ASP A 269 -20.67 -0.15 -12.38
CA ASP A 269 -19.70 -0.05 -11.28
C ASP A 269 -18.68 1.06 -11.52
N ARG A 270 -18.22 1.24 -12.77
CA ARG A 270 -17.23 2.25 -13.16
C ARG A 270 -17.67 3.69 -12.85
N GLU A 271 -18.87 4.04 -13.27
CA GLU A 271 -19.43 5.36 -13.06
C GLU A 271 -19.83 5.55 -11.59
N ALA A 272 -20.40 4.52 -10.97
CA ALA A 272 -20.77 4.54 -9.57
C ALA A 272 -19.56 4.67 -8.63
N PHE A 273 -18.43 4.02 -8.96
CA PHE A 273 -17.19 4.15 -8.22
C PHE A 273 -16.63 5.58 -8.30
N SER A 274 -16.75 6.23 -9.46
CA SER A 274 -16.37 7.63 -9.65
C SER A 274 -17.20 8.57 -8.75
N LEU A 275 -18.49 8.27 -8.53
CA LEU A 275 -19.31 9.03 -7.59
C LEU A 275 -18.83 8.87 -6.15
N LEU A 276 -18.49 7.64 -5.73
CA LEU A 276 -17.92 7.41 -4.40
C LEU A 276 -16.63 8.20 -4.17
N ILE A 277 -15.72 8.19 -5.16
CA ILE A 277 -14.46 8.94 -5.08
C ILE A 277 -14.72 10.45 -4.94
N SER A 278 -15.63 11.02 -5.75
CA SER A 278 -15.99 12.44 -5.63
C SER A 278 -16.56 12.79 -4.25
N GLU A 279 -17.46 11.97 -3.72
CA GLU A 279 -18.10 12.21 -2.44
C GLU A 279 -17.12 12.05 -1.27
N LEU A 280 -16.21 11.07 -1.33
CA LEU A 280 -15.10 10.94 -0.37
C LEU A 280 -14.17 12.14 -0.43
N LYS A 281 -13.74 12.57 -1.64
CA LYS A 281 -12.88 13.73 -1.81
C LYS A 281 -13.49 14.99 -1.23
N GLN A 282 -14.79 15.21 -1.48
CA GLN A 282 -15.53 16.33 -0.91
C GLN A 282 -15.59 16.25 0.64
N ALA A 283 -15.88 15.07 1.19
CA ALA A 283 -16.00 14.88 2.62
C ALA A 283 -14.66 14.97 3.37
N PHE A 284 -13.57 14.57 2.71
CA PHE A 284 -12.22 14.61 3.27
C PHE A 284 -11.64 16.04 3.27
N GLY A 285 -11.96 16.84 2.25
CA GLY A 285 -11.35 18.15 2.05
C GLY A 285 -9.82 18.05 2.03
N ASP A 286 -9.16 19.01 2.68
CA ASP A 286 -7.70 19.01 2.83
C ASP A 286 -7.23 18.20 4.06
N LYS A 287 -8.15 17.61 4.82
CA LYS A 287 -7.83 16.96 6.10
C LYS A 287 -7.29 15.55 5.94
N TYR A 288 -7.85 14.78 5.03
CA TYR A 288 -7.52 13.36 4.85
C TYR A 288 -7.09 13.09 3.42
N LEU A 289 -6.10 12.22 3.25
CA LEU A 289 -5.68 11.70 1.96
C LEU A 289 -6.69 10.65 1.46
N LEU A 290 -6.90 10.62 0.15
CA LEU A 290 -7.68 9.59 -0.52
C LEU A 290 -6.80 8.98 -1.61
N THR A 291 -6.54 7.68 -1.51
CA THR A 291 -5.78 6.93 -2.51
C THR A 291 -6.56 5.72 -2.97
N ALA A 292 -6.10 5.07 -4.04
CA ALA A 292 -6.66 3.80 -4.49
C ALA A 292 -5.56 2.90 -5.06
N ALA A 293 -5.64 1.61 -4.73
CA ALA A 293 -4.95 0.55 -5.45
C ALA A 293 -5.76 0.19 -6.71
N VAL A 294 -5.08 0.14 -7.87
CA VAL A 294 -5.73 -0.08 -9.17
C VAL A 294 -5.02 -1.17 -9.96
N SER A 295 -5.82 -1.94 -10.72
CA SER A 295 -5.28 -2.99 -11.59
C SER A 295 -4.54 -2.40 -12.79
N PRO A 296 -3.35 -2.92 -13.16
CA PRO A 296 -2.68 -2.57 -14.41
C PRO A 296 -3.27 -3.30 -15.64
N ALA A 297 -4.18 -4.26 -15.44
CA ALA A 297 -4.72 -5.06 -16.53
C ALA A 297 -5.69 -4.24 -17.39
N LYS A 298 -5.37 -4.07 -18.69
CA LYS A 298 -6.19 -3.26 -19.62
C LYS A 298 -7.67 -3.59 -19.57
N LYS A 299 -8.03 -4.88 -19.54
CA LYS A 299 -9.42 -5.36 -19.46
C LYS A 299 -10.16 -4.83 -18.22
N VAL A 300 -9.46 -4.77 -17.08
CA VAL A 300 -10.01 -4.24 -15.82
C VAL A 300 -10.06 -2.72 -15.90
N ILE A 301 -9.02 -2.06 -16.43
CA ILE A 301 -8.98 -0.61 -16.59
C ILE A 301 -10.17 -0.10 -17.41
N ASP A 302 -10.37 -0.69 -18.59
CA ASP A 302 -11.42 -0.27 -19.52
C ASP A 302 -12.83 -0.40 -18.91
N LYS A 303 -13.05 -1.43 -18.09
CA LYS A 303 -14.35 -1.75 -17.50
C LYS A 303 -14.60 -1.11 -16.14
N GLY A 304 -13.55 -0.89 -15.34
CA GLY A 304 -13.68 -0.54 -13.93
C GLY A 304 -13.38 0.91 -13.61
N TYR A 305 -12.56 1.60 -14.41
CA TYR A 305 -12.02 2.91 -14.03
C TYR A 305 -12.39 4.00 -15.03
N ASN A 306 -12.94 5.10 -14.52
CA ASN A 306 -12.87 6.38 -15.22
C ASN A 306 -11.54 7.04 -14.85
N VAL A 307 -10.46 6.65 -15.55
CA VAL A 307 -9.09 7.05 -15.21
C VAL A 307 -8.92 8.57 -15.09
N THR A 308 -9.48 9.34 -16.02
CA THR A 308 -9.42 10.81 -15.97
C THR A 308 -10.15 11.39 -14.76
N HIS A 309 -11.31 10.83 -14.40
CA HIS A 309 -12.04 11.29 -13.22
C HIS A 309 -11.30 10.92 -11.93
N MET A 310 -10.79 9.69 -11.85
CA MET A 310 -10.06 9.21 -10.68
C MET A 310 -8.78 10.03 -10.45
N SER A 311 -7.98 10.28 -11.49
CA SER A 311 -6.71 11.02 -11.35
C SER A 311 -6.88 12.48 -10.91
N LEU A 312 -8.07 13.06 -11.07
CA LEU A 312 -8.37 14.42 -10.63
C LEU A 312 -8.94 14.50 -9.21
N ASN A 313 -9.40 13.38 -8.65
CA ASN A 313 -10.13 13.34 -7.37
C ASN A 313 -9.44 12.50 -6.29
N LEU A 314 -8.42 11.71 -6.65
CA LEU A 314 -7.49 11.07 -5.71
C LEU A 314 -6.38 12.06 -5.37
#